data_AF-A0A455BGB5-F1
#
_entry.id   AF-A0A455BGB5-F1
#
_cell.length_a   1.000
_cell.length_b   1.000
_cell.length_c   1.000
_cell.angle_alpha   90.00
_cell.angle_beta   90.00
_cell.angle_gamma   90.00
#
_symmetry.space_group_name_H-M   'P 1'
#
loop_
_entity.id
_entity.type
_entity.pdbx_description
1 polymer ?
#
loop_
_entity_poly.entity_id
_entity_poly.type
_entity_poly.pdbx_seq_one_letter_code
_entity_poly.pdbx_strand_id
1 'polypeptide(L)'
;MGKKGKKEKKGRGAEKTAAKMEKKVSKRSRKEEEDLEALIAHFQALDARKTRIVETPCSPPSPRLNASLSAHPEKDELILFGGEYFNGQKTFLYNELYIYNIRKDAWTKVEIPNPPPRRCAHQVCVRVAISLPSSLAGALTQDCMTGL
;
A
#
# COMPACT_ATOMS: atom_id res chain seq x y z
N MET A 1 39.05 57.37 44.54
CA MET A 1 37.75 57.94 44.06
C MET A 1 37.77 57.88 42.53
N GLY A 2 37.11 57.03 41.75
CA GLY A 2 35.87 56.28 41.89
C GLY A 2 34.92 56.64 40.72
N LYS A 3 35.18 56.20 39.48
CA LYS A 3 34.24 56.32 38.34
C LYS A 3 34.18 55.01 37.55
N LYS A 4 33.42 54.06 38.09
CA LYS A 4 32.97 52.83 37.44
C LYS A 4 31.46 52.98 37.23
N GLY A 5 30.95 52.74 36.02
CA GLY A 5 29.50 52.59 35.78
C GLY A 5 28.87 53.62 34.84
N LYS A 6 29.11 53.52 33.53
CA LYS A 6 28.18 54.07 32.52
C LYS A 6 28.30 53.38 31.15
N LYS A 7 28.39 52.04 31.11
CA LYS A 7 28.37 51.29 29.84
C LYS A 7 27.40 50.08 29.80
N GLU A 8 26.69 49.77 30.89
CA GLU A 8 25.84 48.56 30.96
C GLU A 8 24.36 48.76 30.58
N LYS A 9 23.87 50.00 30.38
CA LYS A 9 22.43 50.24 30.19
C LYS A 9 21.93 50.29 28.73
N LYS A 10 22.82 50.19 27.72
CA LYS A 10 22.45 50.33 26.28
C LYS A 10 22.29 48.98 25.52
N GLY A 11 22.55 47.82 26.13
CA GLY A 11 22.46 46.50 25.48
C GLY A 11 21.18 45.69 25.78
N ARG A 12 20.49 45.99 26.89
CA ARG A 12 19.44 45.13 27.45
C ARG A 12 18.10 45.10 26.67
N GLY A 13 17.86 46.07 25.79
CA GLY A 13 16.64 46.14 24.96
C GLY A 13 16.75 45.39 23.63
N ALA A 14 17.92 45.46 22.99
CA ALA A 14 18.21 44.73 21.76
C ALA A 14 18.27 43.21 22.02
N GLU A 15 18.90 42.81 23.13
CA GLU A 15 19.02 41.42 23.56
C GLU A 15 17.65 40.77 23.85
N LYS A 16 16.74 41.48 24.53
CA LYS A 16 15.35 41.00 24.74
C LYS A 16 14.55 40.87 23.45
N THR A 17 14.84 41.70 22.45
CA THR A 17 14.17 41.66 21.14
C THR A 17 14.70 40.51 20.29
N ALA A 18 16.02 40.25 20.32
CA ALA A 18 16.65 39.10 19.66
C ALA A 18 16.14 37.78 20.25
N ALA A 19 16.12 37.62 21.57
CA ALA A 19 15.61 36.41 22.23
C ALA A 19 14.13 36.14 21.94
N LYS A 20 13.29 37.19 21.82
CA LYS A 20 11.88 37.06 21.43
C LYS A 20 11.73 36.66 19.97
N MET A 21 12.60 37.16 19.09
CA MET A 21 12.62 36.79 17.68
C MET A 21 13.06 35.33 17.49
N GLU A 22 14.12 34.88 18.18
CA GLU A 22 14.58 33.49 18.17
C GLU A 22 13.53 32.51 18.73
N LYS A 23 12.83 32.88 19.80
CA LYS A 23 11.72 32.06 20.34
C LYS A 23 10.53 31.98 19.37
N LYS A 24 10.28 33.03 18.57
CA LYS A 24 9.24 33.03 17.53
C LYS A 24 9.65 32.20 16.32
N VAL A 25 10.92 32.28 15.91
CA VAL A 25 11.48 31.50 14.79
C VAL A 25 11.52 30.01 15.13
N SER A 26 12.03 29.64 16.30
CA SER A 26 12.03 28.22 16.76
C SER A 26 10.63 27.66 16.96
N LYS A 27 9.66 28.47 17.43
CA LYS A 27 8.25 28.04 17.51
C LYS A 27 7.64 27.85 16.12
N ARG A 28 8.02 28.68 15.14
CA ARG A 28 7.54 28.57 13.76
C ARG A 28 8.11 27.33 13.07
N SER A 29 9.42 27.06 13.21
CA SER A 29 10.05 25.87 12.63
C SER A 29 9.47 24.58 13.22
N ARG A 30 9.29 24.52 14.55
CA ARG A 30 8.64 23.35 15.19
C ARG A 30 7.22 23.12 14.69
N LYS A 31 6.44 24.19 14.51
CA LYS A 31 5.09 24.08 13.96
C LYS A 31 5.11 23.61 12.49
N GLU A 32 6.02 24.15 11.68
CA GLU A 32 6.17 23.75 10.27
C GLU A 32 6.65 22.28 10.15
N GLU A 33 7.51 21.82 11.05
CA GLU A 33 7.93 20.41 11.17
C GLU A 33 6.74 19.50 11.55
N GLU A 34 5.97 19.87 12.58
CA GLU A 34 4.75 19.14 12.98
C GLU A 34 3.71 19.07 11.85
N ASP A 35 3.51 20.16 11.09
CA ASP A 35 2.58 20.22 9.96
C ASP A 35 3.03 19.31 8.80
N LEU A 36 4.35 19.18 8.54
CA LEU A 36 4.90 18.26 7.53
C LEU A 36 4.81 16.79 7.95
N GLU A 37 5.12 16.50 9.22
CA GLU A 37 5.00 15.14 9.78
C GLU A 37 3.55 14.66 9.72
N ALA A 38 2.59 15.52 10.08
CA ALA A 38 1.17 15.21 9.99
C ALA A 38 0.72 14.90 8.55
N LEU A 39 1.25 15.64 7.57
CA LEU A 39 0.94 15.42 6.16
C LEU A 39 1.51 14.10 5.64
N ILE A 40 2.76 13.77 5.99
CA ILE A 40 3.39 12.49 5.66
C ILE A 40 2.60 11.34 6.29
N ALA A 41 2.25 11.44 7.57
CA ALA A 41 1.45 10.43 8.25
C ALA A 41 0.07 10.25 7.60
N HIS A 42 -0.56 11.33 7.15
CA HIS A 42 -1.83 11.27 6.44
C HIS A 42 -1.70 10.53 5.09
N PHE A 43 -0.68 10.84 4.28
CA PHE A 43 -0.44 10.14 3.03
C PHE A 43 -0.08 8.67 3.25
N GLN A 44 0.77 8.36 4.23
CA GLN A 44 1.05 6.98 4.62
C GLN A 44 -0.20 6.22 5.04
N ALA A 45 -1.11 6.87 5.79
CA ALA A 45 -2.39 6.27 6.18
C ALA A 45 -3.35 6.10 5.00
N LEU A 46 -3.32 7.00 4.00
CA LEU A 46 -4.07 6.84 2.76
C LEU A 46 -3.49 5.72 1.89
N ASP A 47 -2.17 5.63 1.77
CA ASP A 47 -1.49 4.59 1.01
C ASP A 47 -1.69 3.22 1.66
N ALA A 48 -1.59 3.12 2.98
CA ALA A 48 -1.89 1.90 3.73
C ALA A 48 -3.36 1.46 3.54
N ARG A 49 -4.30 2.41 3.49
CA ARG A 49 -5.71 2.11 3.18
C ARG A 49 -5.89 1.67 1.74
N LYS A 50 -5.21 2.32 0.81
CA LYS A 50 -5.28 2.04 -0.62
C LYS A 50 -4.49 0.79 -1.04
N THR A 51 -3.72 0.18 -0.15
CA THR A 51 -2.93 -1.05 -0.44
C THR A 51 -3.45 -2.28 0.31
N ARG A 52 -4.48 -2.13 1.15
CA ARG A 52 -5.03 -3.24 1.93
C ARG A 52 -5.84 -4.18 1.05
N ILE A 53 -5.48 -5.47 1.09
CA ILE A 53 -6.28 -6.57 0.57
C ILE A 53 -7.34 -6.94 1.62
N VAL A 54 -8.59 -7.11 1.20
CA VAL A 54 -9.71 -7.49 2.07
C VAL A 54 -10.27 -8.84 1.64
N GLU A 55 -10.42 -9.75 2.58
CA GLU A 55 -10.97 -11.08 2.36
C GLU A 55 -12.30 -11.22 3.10
N THR A 56 -13.38 -11.53 2.38
CA THR A 56 -14.73 -11.63 2.94
C THR A 56 -15.35 -12.97 2.59
N PRO A 57 -15.82 -13.77 3.57
CA PRO A 57 -16.59 -14.99 3.30
C PRO A 57 -17.82 -14.68 2.44
N CYS A 58 -18.11 -15.50 1.43
CA CYS A 58 -19.22 -15.27 0.51
C CYS A 58 -19.89 -16.57 0.07
N SER A 59 -21.03 -16.44 -0.59
CA SER A 59 -21.65 -17.55 -1.33
C SER A 59 -20.82 -17.93 -2.56
N PRO A 60 -21.08 -19.09 -3.18
CA PRO A 60 -20.49 -19.43 -4.47
C PRO A 60 -20.71 -18.32 -5.52
N PRO A 61 -19.72 -18.07 -6.39
CA PRO A 61 -19.82 -17.05 -7.43
C PRO A 61 -20.88 -17.42 -8.47
N SER A 62 -21.38 -16.40 -9.19
CA SER A 62 -22.34 -16.63 -10.27
C SER A 62 -21.77 -17.55 -11.37
N PRO A 63 -22.63 -18.35 -12.03
CA PRO A 63 -22.22 -19.13 -13.21
C PRO A 63 -21.54 -18.24 -14.25
N ARG A 64 -20.42 -18.71 -14.78
CA ARG A 64 -19.59 -17.95 -15.72
C ARG A 64 -18.79 -18.89 -16.62
N LEU A 65 -18.51 -18.41 -17.81
CA LEU A 65 -17.67 -19.04 -18.82
C LEU A 65 -16.34 -18.30 -18.92
N ASN A 66 -15.33 -18.94 -19.52
CA ASN A 66 -14.05 -18.32 -19.87
C ASN A 66 -13.34 -17.62 -18.68
N ALA A 67 -13.62 -18.05 -17.45
CA ALA A 67 -12.90 -17.67 -16.25
C ALA A 67 -11.64 -18.53 -16.10
N SER A 68 -10.65 -18.03 -15.38
CA SER A 68 -9.47 -18.83 -15.02
C SER A 68 -9.68 -19.41 -13.63
N LEU A 69 -9.54 -20.73 -13.49
CA LEU A 69 -9.53 -21.45 -12.22
C LEU A 69 -8.18 -22.16 -12.06
N SER A 70 -7.42 -21.80 -11.04
CA SER A 70 -6.05 -22.29 -10.84
C SER A 70 -5.87 -22.79 -9.41
N ALA A 71 -5.27 -23.97 -9.25
CA ALA A 71 -4.96 -24.50 -7.92
C ALA A 71 -3.80 -23.74 -7.28
N HIS A 72 -3.90 -23.48 -5.98
CA HIS A 72 -2.77 -22.99 -5.20
C HIS A 72 -1.75 -24.13 -5.04
N PRO A 73 -0.45 -23.89 -5.31
CA PRO A 73 0.57 -24.95 -5.33
C PRO A 73 0.83 -25.62 -3.97
N GLU A 74 0.60 -24.91 -2.86
CA GLU A 74 0.90 -25.41 -1.50
C GLU A 74 -0.33 -25.51 -0.58
N LYS A 75 -1.48 -24.97 -1.00
CA LYS A 75 -2.68 -24.89 -0.17
C LYS A 75 -3.79 -25.62 -0.88
N ASP A 76 -4.70 -26.22 -0.11
CA ASP A 76 -5.92 -26.84 -0.64
C ASP A 76 -6.96 -25.77 -1.01
N GLU A 77 -6.56 -24.87 -1.90
CA GLU A 77 -7.32 -23.69 -2.30
C GLU A 77 -7.32 -23.58 -3.83
N LEU A 78 -8.47 -23.24 -4.40
CA LEU A 78 -8.61 -22.91 -5.81
C LEU A 78 -8.83 -21.40 -5.95
N ILE A 79 -8.16 -20.80 -6.92
CA ILE A 79 -8.22 -19.37 -7.20
C ILE A 79 -9.00 -19.17 -8.49
N LEU A 80 -10.14 -18.46 -8.41
CA LEU A 80 -10.99 -18.13 -9.54
C LEU A 80 -10.91 -16.64 -9.85
N PHE A 81 -10.62 -16.29 -11.11
CA PHE A 81 -10.56 -14.91 -11.54
C PHE A 81 -11.32 -14.66 -12.85
N GLY A 82 -12.07 -13.56 -12.86
CA GLY A 82 -12.68 -12.99 -14.06
C GLY A 82 -13.77 -13.86 -14.67
N GLY A 83 -13.78 -13.92 -16.01
CA GLY A 83 -14.76 -14.65 -16.82
C GLY A 83 -15.90 -13.77 -17.32
N GLU A 84 -16.85 -14.41 -17.98
CA GLU A 84 -18.02 -13.75 -18.54
C GLU A 84 -19.31 -14.56 -18.38
N TYR A 85 -20.44 -13.89 -18.54
CA TYR A 85 -21.75 -14.52 -18.58
C TYR A 85 -22.61 -13.81 -19.62
N PHE A 86 -23.31 -14.57 -20.46
CA PHE A 86 -24.25 -14.04 -21.43
C PHE A 86 -25.66 -14.52 -21.09
N ASN A 87 -26.58 -13.58 -20.89
CA ASN A 87 -27.96 -13.90 -20.52
C ASN A 87 -28.93 -13.98 -21.71
N GLY A 88 -28.43 -13.98 -22.95
CA GLY A 88 -29.24 -13.93 -24.17
C GLY A 88 -29.44 -12.52 -24.75
N GLN A 89 -29.16 -11.46 -23.98
CA GLN A 89 -29.29 -10.07 -24.44
C GLN A 89 -28.03 -9.24 -24.21
N LYS A 90 -27.35 -9.47 -23.09
CA LYS A 90 -26.17 -8.70 -22.66
C LYS A 90 -25.08 -9.62 -22.13
N THR A 91 -23.85 -9.28 -22.45
CA THR A 91 -22.65 -9.91 -21.90
C THR A 91 -22.18 -9.16 -20.66
N PHE A 92 -21.93 -9.90 -19.59
CA PHE A 92 -21.36 -9.42 -18.34
C PHE A 92 -19.92 -9.92 -18.24
N LEU A 93 -18.97 -9.00 -18.06
CA LEU A 93 -17.57 -9.35 -17.80
C LEU A 93 -17.23 -9.11 -16.33
N TYR A 94 -16.46 -10.01 -15.75
CA TYR A 94 -16.08 -9.98 -14.35
C TYR A 94 -14.59 -9.65 -14.18
N ASN A 95 -14.25 -9.01 -13.06
CA ASN A 95 -12.87 -8.76 -12.59
C ASN A 95 -12.69 -9.18 -11.12
N GLU A 96 -13.62 -9.99 -10.62
CA GLU A 96 -13.62 -10.43 -9.23
C GLU A 96 -12.62 -11.57 -9.05
N LEU A 97 -12.02 -11.61 -7.87
CA LEU A 97 -11.13 -12.68 -7.42
C LEU A 97 -11.80 -13.43 -6.27
N TYR A 98 -11.86 -14.75 -6.41
CA TYR A 98 -12.39 -15.64 -5.39
C TYR A 98 -11.37 -16.70 -5.04
N ILE A 99 -11.37 -17.10 -3.77
CA ILE A 99 -10.64 -18.26 -3.26
C ILE A 99 -11.68 -19.25 -2.76
N TYR A 100 -11.57 -20.48 -3.23
CA TYR A 100 -12.35 -21.60 -2.74
C TYR A 100 -11.47 -22.49 -1.89
N ASN A 101 -11.81 -22.68 -0.61
CA ASN A 101 -11.11 -23.58 0.28
C ASN A 101 -11.74 -24.98 0.21
N ILE A 102 -10.99 -25.94 -0.32
CA ILE A 102 -11.49 -27.30 -0.60
C ILE A 102 -11.87 -28.03 0.69
N ARG A 103 -11.07 -27.87 1.75
CA ARG A 103 -11.29 -28.57 3.03
C ARG A 103 -12.49 -28.04 3.79
N LYS A 104 -12.76 -26.74 3.69
CA LYS A 104 -13.86 -26.07 4.39
C LYS A 104 -15.14 -25.98 3.56
N ASP A 105 -15.08 -26.34 2.28
CA ASP A 105 -16.15 -26.14 1.31
C ASP A 105 -16.73 -24.72 1.37
N ALA A 106 -15.83 -23.73 1.34
CA ALA A 106 -16.16 -22.34 1.61
C ALA A 106 -15.52 -21.39 0.60
N TRP A 107 -16.27 -20.36 0.21
CA TRP A 107 -15.83 -19.32 -0.71
C TRP A 107 -15.47 -18.04 0.05
N THR A 108 -14.39 -17.41 -0.40
CA THR A 108 -13.94 -16.10 0.07
C THR A 108 -13.76 -15.20 -1.14
N LYS A 109 -14.36 -14.01 -1.11
CA LYS A 109 -14.11 -12.95 -2.09
C LYS A 109 -12.92 -12.12 -1.63
N VAL A 110 -11.98 -11.90 -2.54
CA VAL A 110 -10.76 -11.13 -2.29
C VAL A 110 -10.86 -9.81 -3.05
N GLU A 111 -10.85 -8.72 -2.30
CA GLU A 111 -10.81 -7.37 -2.83
C GLU A 111 -9.38 -6.86 -2.80
N ILE A 112 -8.82 -6.68 -3.99
CA ILE A 112 -7.46 -6.19 -4.19
C ILE A 112 -7.52 -4.70 -4.56
N PRO A 113 -6.64 -3.87 -4.01
CA PRO A 113 -6.49 -2.49 -4.45
C PRO A 113 -6.00 -2.41 -5.89
N ASN A 114 -6.66 -1.57 -6.71
CA ASN A 114 -6.37 -1.43 -8.14
C ASN A 114 -6.42 -2.79 -8.88
N PRO A 115 -7.56 -3.49 -8.87
CA PRO A 115 -7.66 -4.80 -9.49
C PRO A 115 -7.46 -4.70 -11.01
N PRO A 116 -7.01 -5.78 -11.67
CA PRO A 116 -6.96 -5.80 -13.13
C PRO A 116 -8.34 -5.49 -13.74
N PRO A 117 -8.39 -4.93 -14.96
CA PRO A 117 -9.65 -4.68 -15.66
C PRO A 117 -10.49 -5.96 -15.86
N ARG A 118 -11.79 -5.78 -16.10
CA ARG A 118 -12.73 -6.87 -16.46
C ARG A 118 -12.29 -7.53 -17.76
N ARG A 119 -12.22 -8.86 -17.74
CA ARG A 119 -11.55 -9.61 -18.79
C ARG A 119 -12.06 -11.06 -18.80
N CYS A 120 -12.16 -11.71 -19.97
CA CYS A 120 -12.44 -13.15 -20.14
C CYS A 120 -11.45 -13.85 -21.11
N ALA A 121 -11.39 -15.19 -21.07
CA ALA A 121 -10.58 -16.02 -21.98
C ALA A 121 -9.05 -15.77 -21.90
N HIS A 122 -8.52 -15.71 -20.68
CA HIS A 122 -7.08 -15.64 -20.43
C HIS A 122 -6.66 -16.62 -19.36
N GLN A 123 -5.35 -16.63 -19.10
CA GLN A 123 -4.69 -17.54 -18.18
C GLN A 123 -4.28 -16.82 -16.90
N VAL A 124 -4.44 -17.52 -15.78
CA VAL A 124 -3.89 -17.13 -14.48
C VAL A 124 -2.95 -18.24 -14.03
N CYS A 125 -1.70 -17.88 -13.79
CA CYS A 125 -0.68 -18.79 -13.26
C CYS A 125 -0.40 -18.42 -11.81
N VAL A 126 -0.46 -19.41 -10.92
CA VAL A 126 -0.19 -19.24 -9.50
C VAL A 126 1.22 -19.73 -9.22
N ARG A 127 2.04 -18.88 -8.58
CA ARG A 127 3.41 -19.23 -8.18
C ARG A 127 3.60 -18.86 -6.72
N VAL A 128 4.33 -19.71 -6.00
CA VAL A 128 4.80 -19.40 -4.66
C VAL A 128 5.92 -18.37 -4.76
N ALA A 129 5.75 -17.23 -4.09
CA ALA A 129 6.84 -16.27 -3.91
C ALA A 129 7.81 -16.83 -2.86
N ILE A 130 9.01 -17.20 -3.29
CA ILE A 130 10.09 -17.53 -2.35
C ILE A 130 10.63 -16.18 -1.87
N SER A 131 10.38 -15.83 -0.61
CA SER A 131 11.01 -14.66 0.01
C SER A 131 12.49 -14.96 0.21
N LEU A 132 13.31 -14.53 -0.73
CA LEU A 132 14.76 -14.63 -0.56
C LEU A 132 15.22 -13.54 0.41
N PRO A 133 16.18 -13.85 1.30
CA PRO A 133 16.92 -12.84 2.01
C PRO A 133 17.47 -11.83 1.01
N SER A 134 17.45 -10.54 1.35
CA SER A 134 17.91 -9.44 0.48
C SER A 134 19.31 -9.64 -0.10
N SER A 135 20.14 -10.47 0.55
CA SER A 135 21.48 -10.84 0.11
C SER A 135 21.52 -11.78 -1.11
N LEU A 136 20.44 -12.48 -1.43
CA LEU A 136 20.35 -13.44 -2.54
C LEU A 136 19.55 -12.92 -3.75
N ALA A 137 18.92 -11.74 -3.63
CA ALA A 137 18.12 -11.14 -4.70
C ALA A 137 18.94 -10.81 -5.96
N GLY A 138 20.26 -10.60 -5.83
CA GLY A 138 21.16 -10.33 -6.95
C GLY A 138 21.55 -11.56 -7.77
N ALA A 139 21.32 -12.78 -7.29
CA ALA A 139 21.80 -14.00 -7.96
C ALA A 139 20.81 -14.56 -9.00
N LEU A 140 19.50 -14.32 -8.85
CA LEU A 140 18.47 -14.96 -9.69
C LEU A 140 18.02 -14.14 -10.89
N THR A 141 18.38 -12.86 -10.97
CA THR A 141 18.12 -12.04 -12.18
C THR A 141 19.01 -12.44 -13.36
N GLN A 142 20.11 -13.18 -13.12
CA GLN A 142 21.04 -13.59 -14.16
C GLN A 142 20.70 -14.97 -14.77
N ASP A 143 20.10 -15.88 -14.00
CA ASP A 143 19.78 -17.24 -14.48
C ASP A 143 18.49 -17.35 -15.30
N CYS A 144 17.60 -16.34 -15.27
CA CYS A 144 16.43 -16.32 -16.16
C CYS A 144 16.73 -15.75 -17.56
N MET A 145 17.90 -15.14 -17.79
CA MET A 145 18.24 -14.54 -19.10
C MET A 145 19.17 -15.40 -19.98
N THR A 146 19.71 -16.50 -19.46
CA THR A 146 20.60 -17.43 -20.18
C THR A 146 19.93 -18.75 -20.59
N GLY A 147 18.61 -18.85 -20.41
CA GLY A 147 17.81 -20.04 -20.77
C GLY A 147 16.95 -19.89 -22.02
N LEU A 148 17.45 -19.21 -23.06
CA LEU A 148 16.94 -19.25 -24.44
C LEU A 148 18.09 -19.58 -25.38
#